data_AF-A0AAW9I7P7-F1
#
_entry.id   AF-A0AAW9I7P7-F1
#
_cell.length_a   1.000
_cell.length_b   1.000
_cell.length_c   1.000
_cell.angle_alpha   90.00
_cell.angle_beta   90.00
_cell.angle_gamma   90.00
#
_symmetry.space_group_name_H-M   'P 1'
#
loop_
_entity.id
_entity.type
_entity.pdbx_description
1 polymer ?
#
loop_
_entity_poly.entity_id
_entity_poly.type
_entity_poly.pdbx_seq_one_letter_code
_entity_poly.pdbx_strand_id
1 'polypeptide(L)'
;KIKEFFGSKFSEVFKSITADNGSEFADLSEFELKTKTKVYFTHPYSSFEKGTNERHNGLIRRFIPKGKRISDYSLETISFIENWMNTLPRKLLDYKTPE
;
A
#
# COMPACT_ATOMS: atom_id res chain seq x y z
N LYS A 1 5.41 -12.14 -6.93
CA LYS A 1 4.27 -12.44 -6.03
C LYS A 1 2.95 -11.78 -6.45
N ILE A 2 2.70 -10.49 -6.25
CA ILE A 2 1.39 -9.87 -6.62
C ILE A 2 1.15 -9.89 -8.15
N LYS A 3 2.17 -9.52 -8.95
CA LYS A 3 2.09 -9.63 -10.41
C LYS A 3 1.80 -11.06 -10.89
N GLU A 4 2.42 -12.05 -10.27
CA GLU A 4 2.19 -13.46 -10.61
C GLU A 4 0.77 -13.90 -10.26
N PHE A 5 0.25 -13.43 -9.12
CA PHE A 5 -1.12 -13.72 -8.68
C PHE A 5 -2.18 -13.17 -9.65
N PHE A 6 -2.03 -11.92 -10.11
CA PHE A 6 -2.97 -11.31 -11.05
C PHE A 6 -2.67 -11.64 -12.53
N GLY A 7 -1.48 -12.13 -12.83
CA GLY A 7 -1.06 -12.51 -14.18
C GLY A 7 -1.30 -11.41 -15.22
N SER A 8 -1.99 -11.77 -16.31
CA SER A 8 -2.33 -10.84 -17.39
C SER A 8 -3.29 -9.72 -16.96
N LYS A 9 -4.07 -9.93 -15.89
CA LYS A 9 -5.04 -8.95 -15.37
C LYS A 9 -4.41 -7.88 -14.49
N PHE A 10 -3.10 -7.95 -14.21
CA PHE A 10 -2.45 -7.02 -13.29
C PHE A 10 -2.73 -5.55 -13.66
N SER A 11 -2.54 -5.17 -14.94
CA SER A 11 -2.79 -3.79 -15.39
C SER A 11 -4.28 -3.44 -15.56
N GLU A 12 -5.17 -4.42 -15.46
CA GLU A 12 -6.61 -4.16 -15.38
C GLU A 12 -7.00 -3.74 -13.96
N VAL A 13 -6.40 -4.38 -12.95
CA VAL A 13 -6.66 -4.11 -11.53
C VAL A 13 -5.87 -2.89 -11.04
N PHE A 14 -4.57 -2.83 -11.33
CA PHE A 14 -3.68 -1.75 -10.91
C PHE A 14 -3.40 -0.82 -12.09
N LYS A 15 -4.15 0.29 -12.15
CA LYS A 15 -4.00 1.30 -13.22
C LYS A 15 -2.74 2.14 -13.07
N SER A 16 -2.41 2.48 -11.83
CA SER A 16 -1.19 3.19 -11.49
C SER A 16 -0.67 2.76 -10.13
N ILE A 17 0.61 3.02 -9.89
CA ILE A 17 1.30 2.85 -8.62
C ILE A 17 1.94 4.18 -8.27
N THR A 18 1.75 4.62 -7.04
CA THR A 18 2.42 5.81 -6.49
C THR A 18 3.39 5.36 -5.40
N ALA A 19 4.66 5.65 -5.54
CA ALA A 19 5.71 5.30 -4.59
C ALA A 19 6.51 6.54 -4.17
N ASP A 20 7.33 6.38 -3.15
CA ASP A 20 8.34 7.37 -2.85
C ASP A 20 9.71 6.96 -3.38
N ASN A 21 10.70 7.85 -3.18
CA ASN A 21 12.05 7.63 -3.67
C ASN A 21 12.87 6.70 -2.75
N GLY A 22 12.22 5.83 -1.96
CA GLY A 22 12.88 4.76 -1.22
C GLY A 22 13.62 3.82 -2.16
N SER A 23 14.81 3.37 -1.77
CA SER A 23 15.63 2.49 -2.61
C SER A 23 14.98 1.12 -2.82
N GLU A 24 14.09 0.70 -1.92
CA GLU A 24 13.25 -0.48 -2.06
C GLU A 24 12.29 -0.41 -3.26
N PHE A 25 12.07 0.78 -3.83
CA PHE A 25 11.19 1.02 -4.97
C PHE A 25 11.93 1.30 -6.28
N ALA A 26 13.27 1.20 -6.29
CA ALA A 26 14.07 1.48 -7.49
C ALA A 26 13.65 0.64 -8.72
N ASP A 27 13.21 -0.60 -8.48
CA ASP A 27 12.79 -1.54 -9.51
C ASP A 27 11.40 -1.24 -10.09
N LEU A 28 10.61 -0.33 -9.48
CA LEU A 28 9.30 0.05 -10.03
C LEU A 28 9.41 0.72 -11.41
N SER A 29 10.53 1.39 -11.67
CA SER A 29 10.85 1.96 -12.98
C SER A 29 10.88 0.88 -14.07
N GLU A 30 11.53 -0.24 -13.78
CA GLU A 30 11.60 -1.39 -14.69
C GLU A 30 10.24 -2.11 -14.78
N PHE A 31 9.48 -2.09 -13.69
CA PHE A 31 8.13 -2.65 -13.63
C PHE A 31 7.16 -1.94 -14.57
N GLU A 32 7.24 -0.61 -14.67
CA GLU A 32 6.45 0.18 -15.63
C GLU A 32 6.73 -0.25 -17.07
N LEU A 33 7.99 -0.48 -17.44
CA LEU A 33 8.35 -0.94 -18.79
C LEU A 33 7.76 -2.33 -19.14
N LYS A 34 7.55 -3.18 -18.13
CA LYS A 34 7.06 -4.56 -18.28
C LYS A 34 5.55 -4.68 -18.12
N THR A 35 4.83 -3.59 -17.83
CA THR A 35 3.38 -3.59 -17.58
C THR A 35 2.72 -2.40 -18.26
N LYS A 36 1.38 -2.35 -18.30
CA LYS A 36 0.64 -1.15 -18.75
C LYS A 36 0.28 -0.23 -17.57
N THR A 37 0.86 -0.48 -16.40
CA THR A 37 0.56 0.21 -15.15
C THR A 37 1.54 1.37 -14.98
N LYS A 38 1.03 2.59 -14.87
CA LYS A 38 1.85 3.79 -14.74
C LYS A 38 2.48 3.88 -13.35
N VAL A 39 3.72 4.33 -13.26
CA VAL A 39 4.40 4.53 -11.98
C VAL A 39 4.66 6.01 -11.77
N TYR A 40 4.31 6.50 -10.58
CA TYR A 40 4.51 7.89 -10.16
C TYR A 40 5.33 7.92 -8.89
N PHE A 41 6.34 8.77 -8.85
CA PHE A 41 7.16 9.00 -7.67
C PHE A 41 6.84 10.36 -7.05
N THR A 42 6.83 10.42 -5.73
CA THR A 42 6.67 11.70 -5.01
C THR A 42 7.86 12.61 -5.23
N HIS A 43 7.62 13.91 -5.34
CA HIS A 43 8.66 14.90 -5.44
C HIS A 43 9.55 14.89 -4.18
N PRO A 44 10.87 15.12 -4.32
CA PRO A 44 11.75 15.30 -3.16
C PRO A 44 11.19 16.33 -2.19
N TYR A 45 11.27 16.04 -0.89
CA TYR A 45 10.79 16.90 0.20
C TYR A 45 9.27 17.20 0.21
N SER A 46 8.46 16.47 -0.56
CA SER A 46 7.01 16.68 -0.65
C SER A 46 6.23 15.64 0.16
N SER A 47 6.37 15.67 1.49
CA SER A 47 5.72 14.71 2.41
C SER A 47 4.18 14.72 2.32
N PHE A 48 3.59 15.84 1.91
CA PHE A 48 2.14 16.00 1.75
C PHE A 48 1.55 15.11 0.64
N GLU A 49 2.34 14.70 -0.35
CA GLU A 49 1.91 13.79 -1.43
C GLU A 49 1.63 12.37 -0.92
N LYS A 50 2.02 12.05 0.32
CA LYS A 50 1.87 10.73 0.96
C LYS A 50 0.87 10.71 2.10
N GLY A 51 0.01 11.72 2.24
CA GLY A 51 -0.90 11.84 3.39
C GLY A 51 -1.73 10.58 3.65
N THR A 52 -2.20 9.91 2.59
CA THR A 52 -2.95 8.65 2.69
C THR A 52 -2.08 7.49 3.19
N ASN A 53 -0.83 7.38 2.73
CA ASN A 53 0.09 6.32 3.15
C ASN A 53 0.43 6.45 4.63
N GLU A 54 0.73 7.68 5.09
CA GLU A 54 1.01 7.95 6.51
C GLU A 54 -0.20 7.63 7.40
N ARG A 55 -1.41 7.97 6.95
CA ARG A 55 -2.63 7.60 7.65
C ARG A 55 -2.79 6.09 7.76
N HIS A 56 -2.52 5.33 6.70
CA HIS A 56 -2.62 3.86 6.72
C HIS A 56 -1.55 3.24 7.60
N ASN A 57 -0.31 3.73 7.54
CA ASN A 57 0.75 3.32 8.45
C ASN A 57 0.32 3.53 9.90
N GLY A 58 -0.28 4.68 10.22
CA GLY A 58 -0.83 4.97 11.55
C GLY A 58 -1.89 3.96 12.01
N LEU A 59 -2.72 3.42 11.12
CA LEU A 59 -3.66 2.35 11.46
C LEU A 59 -2.95 1.05 11.82
N ILE A 60 -1.98 0.63 11.01
CA ILE A 60 -1.19 -0.59 11.27
C ILE A 60 -0.47 -0.47 12.62
N ARG A 61 0.03 0.73 12.95
CA ARG A 61 0.71 1.01 14.21
C ARG A 61 -0.15 0.89 15.47
N ARG A 62 -1.48 0.79 15.35
CA ARG A 62 -2.37 0.45 16.49
C ARG A 62 -2.19 -0.99 16.94
N PHE A 63 -1.72 -1.87 16.05
CA PHE A 63 -1.54 -3.29 16.30
C PHE A 63 -0.06 -3.70 16.33
N ILE A 64 0.78 -3.04 15.52
CA ILE A 64 2.20 -3.32 15.39
C ILE A 64 3.01 -2.10 15.85
N PRO A 65 3.42 -2.02 17.13
CA PRO A 65 4.14 -0.87 17.66
C PRO A 65 5.44 -0.58 16.92
N LYS A 66 5.90 0.68 17.01
CA LYS A 66 7.21 1.08 16.44
C LYS A 66 8.32 0.23 17.05
N GLY A 67 9.29 -0.19 16.22
CA GLY A 67 10.41 -1.04 16.63
C GLY A 67 10.13 -2.55 16.61
N LYS A 68 8.88 -2.98 16.42
CA LYS A 68 8.56 -4.38 16.12
C LYS A 68 8.62 -4.63 14.62
N ARG A 69 9.14 -5.80 14.23
CA ARG A 69 9.14 -6.22 12.82
C ARG A 69 7.79 -6.84 12.51
N ILE A 70 7.22 -6.51 11.34
CA ILE A 70 5.95 -7.11 10.89
C ILE A 70 6.10 -8.62 10.73
N SER A 71 7.30 -9.09 10.36
CA SER A 71 7.66 -10.51 10.26
C SER A 71 7.53 -11.30 11.57
N ASP A 72 7.45 -10.63 12.72
CA ASP A 72 7.33 -11.29 14.03
C ASP A 72 5.88 -11.72 14.33
N TYR A 73 4.92 -11.32 13.48
CA TYR A 73 3.50 -11.60 13.65
C TYR A 73 3.05 -12.71 12.71
N SER A 74 2.10 -13.52 13.19
CA SER A 74 1.50 -14.61 12.41
C SER A 74 0.70 -14.08 11.21
N LEU A 75 0.58 -14.88 10.15
CA LEU A 75 -0.23 -14.51 8.98
C LEU A 75 -1.69 -14.29 9.35
N GLU A 76 -2.20 -15.03 10.34
CA GLU A 76 -3.54 -14.87 10.92
C GLU A 76 -3.69 -13.48 11.55
N THR A 77 -2.68 -13.00 12.28
CA THR A 77 -2.68 -11.65 12.83
C THR A 77 -2.65 -10.59 11.72
N ILE A 78 -1.84 -10.80 10.68
CA ILE A 78 -1.78 -9.87 9.55
C ILE A 78 -3.13 -9.80 8.82
N SER A 79 -3.76 -10.94 8.58
CA SER A 79 -5.09 -11.02 7.95
C SER A 79 -6.17 -10.36 8.81
N PHE A 80 -6.12 -10.54 10.14
CA PHE A 80 -7.02 -9.82 11.05
C PHE A 80 -6.87 -8.30 10.94
N ILE A 81 -5.63 -7.79 10.93
CA ILE A 81 -5.36 -6.36 10.79
C ILE A 81 -5.86 -5.83 9.44
N GLU A 82 -5.60 -6.56 8.36
CA GLU A 82 -6.08 -6.23 7.01
C GLU A 82 -7.61 -6.11 6.97
N ASN A 83 -8.32 -7.14 7.45
CA ASN A 83 -9.77 -7.15 7.52
C ASN A 83 -10.31 -5.99 8.36
N TRP A 84 -9.69 -5.72 9.52
CA TRP A 84 -10.07 -4.57 10.34
C TRP A 84 -9.87 -3.24 9.61
N MET A 85 -8.79 -3.08 8.85
CA MET A 85 -8.51 -1.85 8.09
C MET A 85 -9.48 -1.63 6.92
N ASN A 86 -9.93 -2.71 6.29
CA ASN A 86 -10.87 -2.71 5.16
C ASN A 86 -12.32 -2.54 5.62
N THR A 87 -12.66 -3.00 6.82
CA THR A 87 -14.00 -2.85 7.42
C THR A 87 -14.13 -1.63 8.33
N LEU A 88 -13.06 -0.86 8.56
CA LEU A 88 -13.08 0.36 9.35
C LEU A 88 -13.79 1.51 8.61
N PRO A 89 -14.92 2.04 9.13
CA PRO A 89 -15.59 3.21 8.57
C PRO A 89 -14.68 4.43 8.50
N ARG A 90 -14.66 5.14 7.37
CA ARG A 90 -13.82 6.34 7.16
C ARG A 90 -14.70 7.55 6.91
N LYS A 91 -14.45 8.64 7.64
CA LYS A 91 -15.14 9.92 7.44
C LYS A 91 -15.03 10.42 5.98
N LEU A 92 -13.88 10.22 5.33
CA LEU A 92 -13.65 10.58 3.92
C LEU A 92 -14.58 9.81 2.96
N LEU A 93 -15.02 8.62 3.35
CA LEU A 93 -15.93 7.76 2.58
C LEU A 93 -17.37 7.88 3.08
N ASP A 94 -17.76 9.02 3.66
CA ASP A 94 -19.10 9.23 4.24
C ASP A 94 -19.45 8.15 5.28
N TYR A 95 -18.48 7.83 6.14
CA TYR A 95 -18.57 6.77 7.15
C TYR A 95 -18.85 5.36 6.58
N LYS A 96 -18.54 5.13 5.31
CA LYS A 96 -18.48 3.79 4.70
C LYS A 96 -17.09 3.16 4.84
N THR A 97 -17.02 1.90 4.49
CA THR A 97 -15.82 1.08 4.45
C THR A 97 -15.09 1.19 3.10
N PRO A 98 -13.78 0.95 3.07
CA PRO A 98 -13.02 0.76 1.82
C PRO A 98 -13.47 -0.41 0.95
N GLU A 99 -13.92 -1.50 1.57
CA GLU A 99 -14.72 -2.56 0.90
C GLU A 99 -16.11 -2.04 0.55
#